data_AF-A0A831YIV9-F1
#
_entry.id   AF-A0A831YIV9-F1
#
_cell.length_a   1.000
_cell.length_b   1.000
_cell.length_c   1.000
_cell.angle_alpha   90.00
_cell.angle_beta   90.00
_cell.angle_gamma   90.00
#
_symmetry.space_group_name_H-M   'P 1'
#
loop_
_entity.id
_entity.type
_entity.pdbx_description
1 polymer ?
#
loop_
_entity_poly.entity_id
_entity_poly.type
_entity_poly.pdbx_seq_one_letter_code
_entity_poly.pdbx_strand_id
1 'polypeptide(L)'
;MSADAKPSPDVNPDFKPDDVLDPKKALVPATVRVNEQRVTRGFWPKIRRVASKVPFAADALSLWWCARDPTTPTAAKGMMLAALAYFVLPTDAIPDVLPAIGFTDDAAVITALIAIIGKNLKPRHKDQARTFLDKLSADD
;
A
#
# COMPACT_ATOMS: atom_id res chain seq x y z
N MET A 1 -8.10 -30.47 -5.43
CA MET A 1 -9.42 -29.81 -5.43
C MET A 1 -9.87 -29.74 -6.88
N SER A 2 -11.05 -30.29 -7.20
CA SER A 2 -11.48 -30.47 -8.60
C SER A 2 -11.90 -29.14 -9.20
N ALA A 3 -11.33 -28.77 -10.35
CA ALA A 3 -11.63 -27.53 -11.07
C ALA A 3 -13.03 -27.53 -11.74
N ASP A 4 -13.77 -28.64 -11.65
CA ASP A 4 -15.03 -28.86 -12.38
C ASP A 4 -16.31 -28.74 -11.52
N ALA A 5 -16.22 -28.16 -10.32
CA ALA A 5 -17.41 -27.90 -9.51
C ALA A 5 -18.24 -26.78 -10.15
N LYS A 6 -19.44 -27.11 -10.66
CA LYS A 6 -20.40 -26.12 -11.16
C LYS A 6 -20.65 -25.05 -10.08
N PRO A 7 -20.55 -23.75 -10.41
CA PRO A 7 -20.90 -22.67 -9.50
C PRO A 7 -22.33 -22.84 -8.96
N SER A 8 -22.57 -22.46 -7.70
CA SER A 8 -23.91 -22.48 -7.09
C SER A 8 -24.91 -21.68 -7.95
N PRO A 9 -26.21 -22.02 -7.99
CA PRO A 9 -27.19 -21.30 -8.82
C PRO A 9 -27.25 -19.77 -8.57
N ASP A 10 -26.80 -19.32 -7.40
CA ASP A 10 -26.82 -17.92 -6.96
C ASP A 10 -25.57 -17.12 -7.32
N VAL A 11 -24.53 -17.74 -7.91
CA VAL A 11 -23.36 -17.00 -8.41
C VAL A 11 -23.62 -16.55 -9.84
N ASN A 12 -23.38 -15.26 -10.08
CA ASN A 12 -23.46 -14.68 -11.40
C ASN A 12 -22.60 -15.52 -12.38
N PRO A 13 -23.19 -16.12 -13.43
CA PRO A 13 -22.45 -17.01 -14.35
C PRO A 13 -21.35 -16.28 -15.13
N ASP A 14 -21.40 -14.94 -15.19
CA ASP A 14 -20.36 -14.10 -15.79
C ASP A 14 -19.23 -13.72 -14.80
N PHE A 15 -19.33 -14.13 -13.53
CA PHE A 15 -18.31 -13.87 -12.52
C PHE A 15 -17.05 -14.71 -12.76
N LYS A 16 -15.97 -14.06 -13.19
CA LYS A 16 -14.64 -14.67 -13.31
C LYS A 16 -13.78 -14.20 -12.13
N PRO A 17 -13.30 -15.10 -11.25
CA PRO A 17 -12.45 -14.73 -10.11
C PRO A 17 -11.20 -13.94 -10.52
N ASP A 18 -10.61 -14.30 -11.66
CA ASP A 18 -9.40 -13.65 -12.19
C ASP A 18 -9.65 -12.19 -12.60
N ASP A 19 -10.88 -11.83 -12.96
CA ASP A 19 -11.25 -10.46 -13.31
C ASP A 19 -11.32 -9.54 -12.08
N VAL A 20 -11.53 -10.10 -10.89
CA VAL A 20 -11.55 -9.35 -9.62
C VAL A 20 -10.14 -8.89 -9.25
N LEU A 21 -9.12 -9.66 -9.63
CA LEU A 21 -7.72 -9.39 -9.33
C LEU A 21 -6.99 -8.59 -10.41
N ASP A 22 -7.65 -8.24 -11.53
CA ASP A 22 -7.04 -7.43 -12.60
C ASP A 22 -6.76 -6.00 -12.09
N PRO A 23 -5.49 -5.58 -11.99
CA PRO A 23 -5.13 -4.23 -11.55
C PRO A 23 -5.77 -3.13 -12.42
N LYS A 24 -6.03 -3.40 -13.70
CA LYS A 24 -6.67 -2.41 -14.59
C LYS A 24 -8.13 -2.17 -14.23
N LYS A 25 -8.82 -3.17 -13.71
CA LYS A 25 -10.21 -3.08 -13.24
C LYS A 25 -10.28 -2.57 -11.80
N ALA A 26 -9.31 -2.94 -10.95
CA ALA A 26 -9.25 -2.49 -9.57
C ALA A 26 -8.82 -1.01 -9.41
N LEU A 27 -7.95 -0.52 -10.29
CA LEU A 27 -7.37 0.83 -10.24
C LEU A 27 -8.11 1.85 -11.11
N VAL A 28 -9.45 1.83 -11.07
CA VAL A 28 -10.24 2.85 -11.77
C VAL A 28 -9.93 4.26 -11.24
N PRO A 29 -10.03 5.32 -12.07
CA PRO A 29 -9.63 6.67 -11.69
C PRO A 29 -10.30 7.19 -10.41
N ALA A 30 -11.56 6.83 -10.18
CA ALA A 30 -12.29 7.22 -8.98
C ALA A 30 -11.66 6.63 -7.70
N THR A 31 -11.31 5.34 -7.71
CA THR A 31 -10.67 4.66 -6.59
C THR A 31 -9.28 5.22 -6.31
N VAL A 32 -8.48 5.44 -7.37
CA VAL A 32 -7.15 6.04 -7.24
C VAL A 32 -7.22 7.42 -6.59
N ARG A 33 -8.19 8.25 -7.00
CA ARG A 33 -8.42 9.58 -6.42
C ARG A 33 -8.82 9.52 -4.94
N VAL A 34 -9.69 8.60 -4.55
CA VAL A 34 -10.07 8.41 -3.13
C VAL A 34 -8.86 7.99 -2.30
N ASN A 35 -8.06 7.05 -2.82
CA ASN A 35 -6.84 6.61 -2.17
C ASN A 35 -5.87 7.78 -2.02
N GLU A 36 -5.62 8.55 -3.08
CA GLU A 36 -4.77 9.73 -3.05
C GLU A 36 -5.20 10.75 -1.98
N GLN A 37 -6.50 11.03 -1.87
CA GLN A 37 -7.03 11.91 -0.83
C GLN A 37 -6.77 11.36 0.57
N ARG A 38 -6.98 10.07 0.79
CA ARG A 38 -6.70 9.41 2.09
C ARG A 38 -5.22 9.50 2.43
N VAL A 39 -4.35 9.11 1.50
CA VAL A 39 -2.89 9.13 1.73
C VAL A 39 -2.42 10.55 2.00
N THR A 40 -2.88 11.53 1.22
CA THR A 40 -2.50 12.94 1.39
C THR A 40 -2.86 13.48 2.77
N ARG A 41 -4.02 13.08 3.31
CA ARG A 41 -4.50 13.57 4.61
C ARG A 41 -3.82 12.89 5.79
N GLY A 42 -3.62 11.57 5.73
CA GLY A 42 -3.23 10.80 6.92
C GLY A 42 -1.81 10.22 6.92
N PHE A 43 -1.10 10.23 5.79
CA PHE A 43 0.24 9.62 5.72
C PHE A 43 1.24 10.28 6.66
N TRP A 44 1.42 11.59 6.56
CA TRP A 44 2.38 12.29 7.42
C TRP A 44 2.05 12.22 8.91
N PRO A 45 0.78 12.42 9.35
CA PRO A 45 0.39 12.20 10.75
C PRO A 45 0.70 10.78 11.24
N LYS A 46 0.42 9.75 10.43
CA LYS A 46 0.70 8.36 10.78
C LYS A 46 2.21 8.11 10.87
N ILE A 47 2.98 8.50 9.84
CA ILE A 47 4.44 8.34 9.80
C ILE A 47 5.11 8.97 11.01
N ARG A 48 4.78 10.23 11.35
CA ARG A 48 5.36 10.89 12.53
C ARG A 48 5.12 10.12 13.83
N ARG A 49 4.01 9.38 13.93
CA ARG A 49 3.68 8.60 15.13
C ARG A 49 4.37 7.24 15.18
N VAL A 50 4.65 6.64 14.01
CA VAL A 50 5.08 5.23 13.93
C VAL A 50 6.50 5.04 13.40
N ALA A 51 7.12 6.04 12.77
CA ALA A 51 8.40 5.92 12.08
C ALA A 51 9.52 5.32 12.95
N SER A 52 9.61 5.74 14.21
CA SER A 52 10.62 5.24 15.16
C SER A 52 10.31 3.84 15.72
N LYS A 53 9.12 3.30 15.44
CA LYS A 53 8.61 2.04 16.01
C LYS A 53 8.46 0.91 14.99
N VAL A 54 8.36 1.23 13.69
CA VAL A 54 8.07 0.23 12.65
C VAL A 54 9.22 0.10 11.65
N PRO A 55 9.73 -1.12 11.40
CA PRO A 55 10.91 -1.32 10.55
C PRO A 55 10.66 -1.01 9.07
N PHE A 56 9.41 -1.07 8.61
CA PHE A 56 9.02 -0.77 7.23
C PHE A 56 8.69 0.72 6.98
N ALA A 57 8.93 1.61 7.95
CA ALA A 57 8.67 3.04 7.78
C ALA A 57 9.43 3.62 6.58
N ALA A 58 10.69 3.20 6.39
CA ALA A 58 11.53 3.59 5.26
C ALA A 58 10.94 3.14 3.92
N ASP A 59 10.34 1.96 3.87
CA ASP A 59 9.71 1.41 2.68
C ASP A 59 8.41 2.16 2.34
N ALA A 60 7.55 2.40 3.34
CA ALA A 60 6.34 3.22 3.17
C ALA A 60 6.67 4.63 2.64
N LEU A 61 7.71 5.23 3.21
CA LEU A 61 8.25 6.52 2.79
C LEU A 61 8.79 6.47 1.35
N SER A 62 9.55 5.45 0.99
CA SER A 62 10.05 5.26 -0.37
C SER A 62 8.90 5.15 -1.39
N LEU A 63 7.84 4.41 -1.05
CA LEU A 63 6.64 4.32 -1.87
C LEU A 63 5.93 5.67 -2.03
N TRP A 64 5.91 6.50 -0.99
CA TRP A 64 5.28 7.82 -1.02
C TRP A 64 5.93 8.77 -2.04
N TRP A 65 7.27 8.81 -2.13
CA TRP A 65 7.94 9.58 -3.19
C TRP A 65 7.82 8.90 -4.54
N CYS A 66 7.92 7.57 -4.61
CA CYS A 66 7.78 6.84 -5.86
C CYS A 66 6.41 7.04 -6.51
N ALA A 67 5.33 7.11 -5.73
CA ALA A 67 3.99 7.40 -6.21
C ALA A 67 3.86 8.81 -6.81
N ARG A 68 4.71 9.75 -6.38
CA ARG A 68 4.73 11.16 -6.84
C ARG A 68 5.69 11.42 -7.99
N ASP A 69 6.57 10.48 -8.28
CA ASP A 69 7.51 10.61 -9.38
C ASP A 69 6.77 10.64 -10.73
N PRO A 70 6.99 11.68 -11.57
CA PRO A 70 6.35 11.78 -12.88
C PRO A 70 6.70 10.60 -13.80
N THR A 71 7.86 9.97 -13.61
CA THR A 71 8.33 8.84 -14.43
C THR A 71 7.78 7.49 -13.99
N THR A 72 7.01 7.43 -12.91
CA THR A 72 6.37 6.20 -12.44
C THR A 72 5.11 5.90 -13.26
N PRO A 73 4.94 4.68 -13.82
CA PRO A 73 3.74 4.30 -14.55
C PRO A 73 2.45 4.46 -13.72
N THR A 74 1.36 4.91 -14.34
CA THR A 74 0.09 5.21 -13.65
C THR A 74 -0.47 4.02 -12.87
N ALA A 75 -0.39 2.81 -13.42
CA ALA A 75 -0.82 1.60 -12.72
C ALA A 75 0.01 1.36 -11.44
N ALA A 76 1.32 1.57 -11.51
CA ALA A 76 2.19 1.46 -10.34
C ALA A 76 1.86 2.53 -9.29
N LYS A 77 1.59 3.77 -9.71
CA LYS A 77 1.10 4.83 -8.80
C LYS A 77 -0.19 4.42 -8.10
N GLY A 78 -1.16 3.90 -8.86
CA GLY A 78 -2.42 3.40 -8.31
C GLY A 78 -2.21 2.35 -7.22
N MET A 79 -1.35 1.35 -7.47
CA MET A 79 -1.02 0.31 -6.48
C MET A 79 -0.34 0.89 -5.23
N MET A 80 0.61 1.81 -5.41
CA MET A 80 1.27 2.48 -4.27
C MET A 80 0.29 3.30 -3.44
N LEU A 81 -0.59 4.07 -4.09
CA LEU A 81 -1.61 4.83 -3.41
C LEU A 81 -2.60 3.93 -2.68
N ALA A 82 -2.94 2.77 -3.23
CA ALA A 82 -3.78 1.79 -2.55
C ALA A 82 -3.11 1.23 -1.28
N ALA A 83 -1.86 0.74 -1.39
CA ALA A 83 -1.13 0.23 -0.23
C ALA A 83 -0.91 1.30 0.85
N LEU A 84 -0.58 2.53 0.45
CA LEU A 84 -0.41 3.63 1.39
C LEU A 84 -1.75 4.11 1.98
N ALA A 85 -2.86 4.02 1.24
CA ALA A 85 -4.18 4.31 1.78
C ALA A 85 -4.62 3.29 2.82
N TYR A 86 -4.27 2.01 2.63
CA TYR A 86 -4.46 0.94 3.61
C TYR A 86 -3.68 1.23 4.89
N PHE A 87 -2.37 1.49 4.79
CA PHE A 87 -1.50 1.84 5.93
C PHE A 87 -1.99 3.05 6.77
N VAL A 88 -2.65 4.00 6.11
CA VAL A 88 -3.15 5.25 6.72
C VAL A 88 -4.54 5.08 7.33
N LEU A 89 -5.28 4.02 6.98
CA LEU A 89 -6.62 3.84 7.46
C LEU A 89 -6.62 3.72 9.00
N PRO A 90 -7.54 4.40 9.72
CA PRO A 90 -7.57 4.38 11.19
C PRO A 90 -7.86 3.00 11.80
N THR A 91 -8.17 1.98 10.99
CA THR A 91 -8.87 0.77 11.41
C THR A 91 -8.53 -0.53 10.67
N ASP A 92 -7.67 -0.60 9.63
CA ASP A 92 -7.79 -1.76 8.72
C ASP A 92 -7.30 -3.13 9.25
N ALA A 93 -8.22 -4.07 9.08
CA ALA A 93 -8.30 -5.53 9.17
C ALA A 93 -7.79 -6.36 10.37
N ILE A 94 -6.88 -5.86 11.22
CA ILE A 94 -6.62 -6.52 12.52
C ILE A 94 -6.78 -5.55 13.70
N PRO A 95 -8.02 -5.18 14.05
CA PRO A 95 -8.33 -4.87 15.43
C PRO A 95 -8.57 -6.19 16.19
N ASP A 96 -7.87 -6.32 17.33
CA ASP A 96 -8.23 -7.15 18.51
C ASP A 96 -7.66 -8.58 18.66
N VAL A 97 -6.33 -8.75 18.91
CA VAL A 97 -5.85 -9.81 19.85
C VAL A 97 -4.46 -9.55 20.49
N LEU A 98 -3.55 -8.79 19.89
CA LEU A 98 -2.17 -8.65 20.39
C LEU A 98 -1.74 -7.18 20.53
N PRO A 99 -1.56 -6.66 21.76
CA PRO A 99 -1.09 -5.28 22.02
C PRO A 99 0.28 -4.90 21.42
N ALA A 100 0.93 -5.79 20.66
CA ALA A 100 2.30 -5.64 20.15
C ALA A 100 2.49 -5.90 18.63
N ILE A 101 1.46 -6.33 17.87
CA ILE A 101 1.65 -6.88 16.49
C ILE A 101 0.68 -6.27 15.44
N GLY A 102 0.16 -5.06 15.67
CA GLY A 102 -0.83 -4.43 14.76
C GLY A 102 -0.31 -3.97 13.39
N PHE A 103 0.98 -4.19 13.05
CA PHE A 103 1.60 -3.67 11.82
C PHE A 103 2.12 -4.76 10.86
N THR A 104 1.94 -6.03 11.19
CA THR A 104 2.46 -7.14 10.37
C THR A 104 1.80 -7.17 8.99
N ASP A 105 0.50 -6.92 8.92
CA ASP A 105 -0.25 -6.92 7.67
C ASP A 105 0.18 -5.75 6.76
N ASP A 106 0.36 -4.56 7.33
CA ASP A 106 0.91 -3.41 6.60
C ASP A 106 2.30 -3.72 6.03
N ALA A 107 3.16 -4.35 6.83
CA ALA A 107 4.49 -4.76 6.39
C ALA A 107 4.41 -5.78 5.25
N ALA A 108 3.50 -6.75 5.34
CA ALA A 108 3.29 -7.76 4.29
C ALA A 108 2.79 -7.12 2.99
N VAL A 109 1.81 -6.23 3.07
CA VAL A 109 1.27 -5.49 1.91
C VAL A 109 2.35 -4.63 1.26
N ILE A 110 3.11 -3.88 2.05
CA ILE A 110 4.21 -3.03 1.54
C ILE A 110 5.32 -3.88 0.91
N THR A 111 5.71 -4.98 1.56
CA THR A 111 6.74 -5.89 1.04
C THR A 111 6.31 -6.53 -0.27
N ALA A 112 5.08 -7.06 -0.32
CA ALA A 112 4.52 -7.65 -1.54
C ALA A 112 4.45 -6.63 -2.68
N LEU A 113 4.02 -5.41 -2.37
CA LEU A 113 4.00 -4.33 -3.34
C LEU A 113 5.42 -4.05 -3.86
N ILE A 114 6.41 -3.87 -2.99
CA ILE A 114 7.80 -3.64 -3.40
C ILE A 114 8.31 -4.78 -4.29
N ALA A 115 7.96 -6.04 -4.01
CA ALA A 115 8.30 -7.15 -4.87
C ALA A 115 7.69 -7.02 -6.29
N ILE A 116 6.45 -6.55 -6.39
CA ILE A 116 5.74 -6.36 -7.67
C ILE A 116 6.28 -5.15 -8.45
N ILE A 117 6.50 -4.02 -7.78
CA ILE A 117 6.83 -2.74 -8.43
C ILE A 117 8.29 -2.32 -8.27
N GLY A 118 9.16 -3.17 -7.73
CA GLY A 118 10.54 -2.83 -7.34
C GLY A 118 11.36 -2.17 -8.45
N LYS A 119 11.10 -2.51 -9.71
CA LYS A 119 11.71 -1.85 -10.89
C LYS A 119 11.43 -0.35 -11.00
N ASN A 120 10.30 0.11 -10.48
CA ASN A 120 9.93 1.52 -10.45
C ASN A 120 10.52 2.24 -9.21
N LEU A 121 10.89 1.48 -8.18
CA LEU A 121 11.43 2.00 -6.94
C LEU A 121 12.92 2.33 -7.09
N LYS A 122 13.19 3.53 -7.60
CA LYS A 122 14.54 4.05 -7.85
C LYS A 122 15.30 4.37 -6.56
N PRO A 123 16.66 4.32 -6.57
CA PRO A 123 17.49 4.67 -5.42
C PRO A 123 17.13 6.01 -4.79
N ARG A 124 16.89 7.05 -5.61
CA ARG A 124 16.50 8.38 -5.11
C ARG A 124 15.26 8.40 -4.20
N HIS A 125 14.30 7.50 -4.39
CA HIS A 125 13.14 7.42 -3.51
C HIS A 125 13.52 6.89 -2.12
N LYS A 126 14.44 5.92 -2.09
CA LYS A 126 14.99 5.36 -0.85
C LYS A 126 15.89 6.36 -0.14
N ASP A 127 16.66 7.13 -0.90
CA ASP A 127 17.53 8.17 -0.33
C ASP A 127 16.71 9.31 0.29
N GLN A 128 15.60 9.70 -0.35
CA GLN A 128 14.64 10.64 0.23
C GLN A 128 14.02 10.10 1.54
N ALA A 129 13.72 8.80 1.59
CA ALA A 129 13.22 8.14 2.80
C ALA A 129 14.22 8.18 3.94
N ARG A 130 15.46 7.79 3.67
CA ARG A 130 16.54 7.82 4.65
C ARG A 130 16.77 9.23 5.18
N THR A 131 16.91 10.20 4.27
CA THR A 131 17.12 11.61 4.64
C THR A 131 16.00 12.15 5.54
N PHE A 132 14.75 11.75 5.30
CA PHE A 132 13.64 12.15 6.15
C PHE A 132 13.72 11.51 7.55
N LEU A 133 13.99 10.20 7.61
CA LEU A 133 14.12 9.48 8.87
C LEU A 133 15.29 9.98 9.71
N ASP A 134 16.43 10.25 9.08
CA ASP A 134 17.63 10.78 9.75
C ASP A 134 17.33 12.14 10.41
N LYS A 135 16.60 13.02 9.72
CA LYS A 135 16.14 14.30 10.28
C LYS A 135 15.19 14.10 11.45
N LEU A 136 14.24 13.17 11.32
CA LEU A 136 13.29 12.88 12.38
C LEU A 136 13.99 12.39 13.66
N SER A 137 15.03 11.55 13.51
CA SER A 137 15.81 11.05 14.65
C SER A 137 16.77 12.06 15.27
N ALA A 138 17.09 13.14 14.55
CA ALA A 138 17.95 14.21 15.06
C ALA A 138 17.17 15.27 15.87
N ASP A 139 15.84 15.32 15.69
CA ASP A 139 14.93 16.24 16.35
C ASP A 139 14.29 15.66 17.65
N ASP A 140 14.47 14.35 17.91
CA ASP A 140 14.03 13.62 19.12
C ASP A 140 15.12 13.60 20.20
#